data_AF-T0JSM8-F1
#
_entry.id   AF-T0JSM8-F1
#
_cell.length_a   1.000
_cell.length_b   1.000
_cell.length_c   1.000
_cell.angle_alpha   90.00
_cell.angle_beta   90.00
_cell.angle_gamma   90.00
#
_symmetry.space_group_name_H-M   'P 1'
#
loop_
_entity.id
_entity.type
_entity.pdbx_description
1 polymer ?
#
loop_
_entity_poly.entity_id
_entity_poly.type
_entity_poly.pdbx_seq_one_letter_code
_entity_poly.pdbx_strand_id
1 'polypeptide(L)'
;MLQLQSQLNDATNGEDWVKGLTKDAKEINWRRCIYMECAEMIDSFSWKHWKNIKQEPDWANLQIEVVDVWHFVMSLAIENYSKTLRGGIDELAINISNLESFSKIDIKNDDFASQKKIILKVEDIMRKVLSQEELELEALLADFFDLVVFSGLDLETLYRLYVGKNILNQFRQDHGYKEGTYVKVWAGEEDNVIMKRIWEDNADITPDSLYNELTKLYFSMTKS
;
A
#
# COMPACT_ATOMS: atom_id res chain seq x y z
N MET A 1 -2.06 -10.94 5.78
CA MET A 1 -2.16 -9.53 5.37
C MET A 1 -3.43 -8.88 5.93
N LEU A 2 -4.64 -9.36 5.62
CA LEU A 2 -5.90 -8.75 6.10
C LEU A 2 -5.97 -8.54 7.64
N GLN A 3 -5.52 -9.51 8.44
CA GLN A 3 -5.48 -9.36 9.90
C GLN A 3 -4.53 -8.23 10.34
N LEU A 4 -3.32 -8.14 9.76
CA LEU A 4 -2.37 -7.06 10.00
C LEU A 4 -2.95 -5.71 9.58
N GLN A 5 -3.70 -5.66 8.48
CA GLN A 5 -4.36 -4.44 8.02
C GLN A 5 -5.44 -3.99 9.01
N SER A 6 -6.28 -4.92 9.49
CA SER A 6 -7.30 -4.62 10.48
C SER A 6 -6.67 -4.07 11.76
N GLN A 7 -5.62 -4.72 12.27
CA GLN A 7 -4.91 -4.29 13.48
C GLN A 7 -4.29 -2.90 13.32
N LEU A 8 -3.64 -2.63 12.19
CA LEU A 8 -3.08 -1.31 11.88
C LEU A 8 -4.19 -0.24 11.81
N ASN A 9 -5.31 -0.56 11.18
CA ASN A 9 -6.46 0.34 11.08
C ASN A 9 -7.11 0.57 12.45
N ASP A 10 -7.21 -0.44 13.32
CA ASP A 10 -7.73 -0.31 14.69
C ASP A 10 -6.82 0.60 15.52
N ALA A 11 -5.50 0.41 15.46
CA ALA A 11 -4.53 1.25 16.16
C ALA A 11 -4.60 2.70 15.67
N THR A 12 -4.61 2.89 14.35
CA THR A 12 -4.61 4.20 13.70
C THR A 12 -5.94 4.91 13.91
N ASN A 13 -7.05 4.28 13.56
CA ASN A 13 -8.35 4.92 13.41
C ASN A 13 -9.31 4.65 14.58
N GLY A 14 -9.02 3.67 15.46
CA GLY A 14 -9.95 3.17 16.48
C GLY A 14 -10.82 2.02 15.94
N GLU A 15 -11.26 1.12 16.82
CA GLU A 15 -11.94 -0.16 16.48
C GLU A 15 -13.20 -0.02 15.60
N ASP A 16 -13.83 1.15 15.62
CA ASP A 16 -15.06 1.44 14.89
C ASP A 16 -14.83 2.01 13.48
N TRP A 17 -13.59 1.99 12.96
CA TRP A 17 -13.22 2.62 11.68
C TRP A 17 -14.02 2.12 10.48
N VAL A 18 -14.52 0.88 10.51
CA VAL A 18 -15.39 0.32 9.47
C VAL A 18 -16.73 1.07 9.32
N LYS A 19 -17.08 1.94 10.27
CA LYS A 19 -18.23 2.86 10.18
C LYS A 19 -17.95 4.09 9.31
N GLY A 20 -16.71 4.26 8.82
CA GLY A 20 -16.30 5.38 7.97
C GLY A 20 -15.81 6.62 8.72
N LEU A 21 -15.57 6.52 10.03
CA LEU A 21 -15.04 7.60 10.87
C LEU A 21 -13.89 7.10 11.73
N THR A 22 -12.88 7.95 11.93
CA THR A 22 -11.86 7.71 12.94
C THR A 22 -12.36 8.06 14.35
N LYS A 23 -11.63 7.63 15.38
CA LYS A 23 -11.78 8.03 16.79
C LYS A 23 -11.70 9.54 17.01
N ASP A 24 -11.11 10.26 16.05
CA ASP A 24 -10.98 11.73 16.04
C ASP A 24 -12.07 12.41 15.18
N ALA A 25 -13.13 11.68 14.83
CA ALA A 25 -14.27 12.11 14.01
C ALA A 25 -13.89 12.61 12.60
N LYS A 26 -12.77 12.13 12.04
CA LYS A 26 -12.40 12.37 10.64
C LYS A 26 -13.06 11.33 9.74
N GLU A 27 -13.63 11.78 8.62
CA GLU A 27 -14.16 10.89 7.58
C GLU A 27 -13.04 10.06 6.95
N ILE A 28 -13.27 8.75 6.87
CA ILE A 28 -12.41 7.80 6.19
C ILE A 28 -12.96 7.59 4.78
N ASN A 29 -12.12 7.76 3.78
CA ASN A 29 -12.48 7.51 2.39
C ASN A 29 -11.37 6.71 1.71
N TRP A 30 -11.48 5.38 1.76
CA TRP A 30 -10.46 4.48 1.22
C TRP A 30 -10.31 4.59 -0.30
N ARG A 31 -11.40 4.89 -1.02
CA ARG A 31 -11.37 5.15 -2.47
C ARG A 31 -10.48 6.36 -2.78
N ARG A 32 -10.54 7.41 -1.95
CA ARG A 32 -9.66 8.57 -2.01
C ARG A 32 -8.21 8.23 -1.73
N CYS A 33 -7.95 7.44 -0.69
CA CYS A 33 -6.60 6.97 -0.43
C CYS A 33 -6.03 6.24 -1.66
N ILE A 34 -6.78 5.29 -2.23
CA ILE A 34 -6.35 4.52 -3.41
C ILE A 34 -5.96 5.43 -4.58
N TYR A 35 -6.83 6.37 -5.01
CA TYR A 35 -6.48 7.19 -6.19
C TYR A 35 -5.36 8.20 -5.91
N MET A 36 -5.13 8.59 -4.66
CA MET A 36 -3.99 9.45 -4.30
C MET A 36 -2.68 8.67 -4.44
N GLU A 37 -2.61 7.44 -3.94
CA GLU A 37 -1.44 6.57 -4.13
C GLU A 37 -1.25 6.19 -5.61
N CYS A 38 -2.33 6.01 -6.38
CA CYS A 38 -2.24 5.85 -7.82
C CYS A 38 -1.58 7.06 -8.50
N ALA A 39 -1.81 8.28 -8.00
CA ALA A 39 -1.16 9.48 -8.54
C ALA A 39 0.34 9.52 -8.18
N GLU A 40 0.72 9.14 -6.96
CA GLU A 40 2.13 8.97 -6.55
C GLU A 40 2.82 7.90 -7.40
N MET A 41 2.10 6.81 -7.71
CA MET A 41 2.57 5.74 -8.59
C MET A 41 2.85 6.23 -10.02
N ILE A 42 1.97 7.05 -10.60
CA ILE A 42 2.20 7.64 -11.93
C ILE A 42 3.42 8.56 -11.91
N ASP A 43 3.65 9.30 -10.82
CA ASP A 43 4.81 10.17 -10.64
C ASP A 43 6.15 9.40 -10.50
N SER A 44 6.12 8.06 -10.40
CA SER A 44 7.29 7.20 -10.54
C SER A 44 7.81 7.13 -11.98
N PHE A 45 7.05 7.61 -12.96
CA PHE A 45 7.41 7.63 -14.38
C PHE A 45 7.56 9.07 -14.92
N SER A 46 8.38 9.23 -15.97
CA SER A 46 8.54 10.51 -16.68
C SER A 46 7.35 10.83 -17.62
N TRP A 47 6.14 10.91 -17.08
CA TRP A 47 4.92 11.18 -17.86
C TRP A 47 4.76 12.66 -18.28
N LYS A 48 5.39 13.58 -17.52
CA LYS A 48 5.28 15.03 -17.75
C LYS A 48 5.98 15.40 -19.06
N HIS A 49 5.20 15.61 -20.11
CA HIS A 49 5.72 15.99 -21.43
C HIS A 49 6.43 17.36 -21.47
N TRP A 50 6.38 18.14 -20.38
CA TRP A 50 7.01 19.46 -20.25
C TRP A 50 8.14 19.54 -19.20
N LYS A 51 8.45 18.46 -18.47
CA LYS A 51 9.45 18.47 -17.38
C LYS A 51 10.17 17.12 -17.29
N ASN A 52 11.50 17.15 -17.16
CA ASN A 52 12.33 15.95 -16.89
C ASN A 52 12.11 14.78 -17.85
N ILE A 53 11.88 15.05 -19.14
CA ILE A 53 11.47 14.08 -20.17
C ILE A 53 12.41 12.86 -20.33
N LYS A 54 13.66 12.96 -19.84
CA LYS A 54 14.67 11.89 -19.89
C LYS A 54 14.93 11.25 -18.52
N GLN A 55 14.09 11.50 -17.52
CA GLN A 55 14.21 10.86 -16.22
C GLN A 55 13.88 9.38 -16.36
N GLU A 56 14.78 8.52 -15.86
CA GLU A 56 14.54 7.09 -15.81
C GLU A 56 13.41 6.78 -14.81
N PRO A 57 12.58 5.75 -15.07
CA PRO A 57 11.56 5.31 -14.14
C PRO A 57 12.12 4.90 -12.78
N ASP A 58 11.42 5.27 -11.73
CA ASP A 58 11.67 4.77 -10.38
C ASP A 58 10.84 3.51 -10.11
N TRP A 59 11.34 2.38 -10.59
CA TRP A 59 10.71 1.07 -10.39
C TRP A 59 10.63 0.66 -8.92
N ALA A 60 11.55 1.16 -8.09
CA ALA A 60 11.54 0.87 -6.67
C ALA A 60 10.39 1.61 -5.98
N ASN A 61 10.17 2.89 -6.32
CA ASN A 61 9.04 3.67 -5.84
C ASN A 61 7.72 3.08 -6.34
N LEU A 62 7.63 2.69 -7.62
CA LEU A 62 6.45 2.00 -8.18
C LEU A 62 5.96 0.86 -7.27
N GLN A 63 6.86 -0.04 -6.87
CA GLN A 63 6.51 -1.18 -6.01
C GLN A 63 6.03 -0.77 -4.62
N ILE A 64 6.59 0.31 -4.07
CA ILE A 64 6.14 0.88 -2.79
C ILE A 64 4.72 1.42 -2.91
N GLU A 65 4.41 2.14 -3.99
CA GLU A 65 3.05 2.66 -4.19
C GLU A 65 2.03 1.56 -4.48
N VAL A 66 2.43 0.45 -5.11
CA VAL A 66 1.56 -0.73 -5.27
C VAL A 66 1.18 -1.29 -3.91
N VAL A 67 2.14 -1.33 -2.97
CA VAL A 67 1.89 -1.79 -1.60
C VAL A 67 1.02 -0.81 -0.83
N ASP A 68 1.15 0.50 -1.04
CA ASP A 68 0.29 1.50 -0.40
C ASP A 68 -1.15 1.41 -0.92
N VAL A 69 -1.33 1.26 -2.23
CA VAL A 69 -2.64 0.92 -2.82
C VAL A 69 -3.20 -0.36 -2.19
N TRP A 70 -2.37 -1.38 -1.94
CA TRP A 70 -2.84 -2.64 -1.33
C TRP A 70 -3.37 -2.45 0.08
N HIS A 71 -2.72 -1.64 0.91
CA HIS A 71 -3.21 -1.31 2.26
C HIS A 71 -4.63 -0.74 2.19
N PHE A 72 -4.87 0.17 1.24
CA PHE A 72 -6.17 0.82 1.10
C PHE A 72 -7.23 -0.05 0.41
N VAL A 73 -6.84 -0.90 -0.56
CA VAL A 73 -7.75 -1.89 -1.17
C VAL A 73 -8.21 -2.90 -0.12
N MET A 74 -7.31 -3.44 0.72
CA MET A 74 -7.70 -4.32 1.81
C MET A 74 -8.60 -3.63 2.83
N SER A 75 -8.30 -2.37 3.18
CA SER A 75 -9.12 -1.59 4.11
C SER A 75 -10.53 -1.35 3.56
N LEU A 76 -10.64 -1.01 2.27
CA LEU A 76 -11.91 -0.87 1.57
C LEU A 76 -12.69 -2.20 1.51
N ALA A 77 -12.01 -3.31 1.27
CA ALA A 77 -12.62 -4.64 1.20
C ALA A 77 -13.19 -5.07 2.55
N ILE A 78 -12.44 -4.88 3.65
CA ILE A 78 -12.89 -5.16 5.01
C ILE A 78 -14.09 -4.27 5.37
N GLU A 79 -14.01 -2.96 5.07
CA GLU A 79 -15.13 -2.04 5.28
C GLU A 79 -16.38 -2.46 4.50
N ASN A 80 -16.22 -2.83 3.22
CA ASN A 80 -17.31 -3.29 2.37
C ASN A 80 -17.98 -4.53 2.97
N TYR A 81 -17.21 -5.56 3.33
CA TYR A 81 -17.73 -6.79 3.93
C TYR A 81 -18.51 -6.53 5.23
N SER A 82 -17.99 -5.64 6.08
CA SER A 82 -18.67 -5.20 7.29
C SER A 82 -20.00 -4.49 7.00
N LYS A 83 -20.02 -3.56 6.03
CA LYS A 83 -21.22 -2.77 5.70
C LYS A 83 -22.30 -3.57 4.95
N THR A 84 -21.88 -4.53 4.12
CA THR A 84 -22.79 -5.36 3.32
C THR A 84 -23.10 -6.71 3.97
N LEU A 85 -22.65 -6.94 5.21
CA LEU A 85 -22.88 -8.17 5.99
C LEU A 85 -22.45 -9.46 5.25
N ARG A 86 -21.31 -9.40 4.56
CA ARG A 86 -20.77 -10.52 3.76
C ARG A 86 -19.91 -11.51 4.55
N GLY A 87 -19.61 -11.20 5.81
CA GLY A 87 -18.72 -11.97 6.68
C GLY A 87 -17.59 -11.12 7.24
N GLY A 88 -16.63 -11.78 7.89
CA GLY A 88 -15.43 -11.16 8.45
C GLY A 88 -14.21 -11.34 7.54
N ILE A 89 -13.04 -11.26 8.17
CA ILE A 89 -11.74 -11.35 7.49
C ILE A 89 -11.53 -12.72 6.83
N ASP A 90 -12.00 -13.80 7.46
CA ASP A 90 -11.80 -15.16 6.95
C ASP A 90 -12.62 -15.40 5.68
N GLU A 91 -13.88 -14.94 5.62
CA GLU A 91 -14.71 -15.00 4.41
C GLU A 91 -14.14 -14.15 3.28
N LEU A 92 -13.63 -12.95 3.60
CA LEU A 92 -12.96 -12.10 2.63
C LEU A 92 -11.70 -12.76 2.07
N ALA A 93 -10.89 -13.40 2.93
CA ALA A 93 -9.69 -14.12 2.51
C ALA A 93 -10.04 -15.27 1.55
N ILE A 94 -11.06 -16.07 1.87
CA ILE A 94 -11.56 -17.16 1.02
C ILE A 94 -12.03 -16.62 -0.33
N ASN A 95 -12.77 -15.52 -0.33
CA ASN A 95 -13.25 -14.89 -1.56
C ASN A 95 -12.08 -14.41 -2.43
N ILE A 96 -11.10 -13.72 -1.86
CA ILE A 96 -9.91 -13.26 -2.58
C ILE A 96 -9.14 -14.44 -3.17
N SER A 97 -8.91 -15.51 -2.39
CA SER A 97 -8.16 -16.68 -2.86
C SER A 97 -8.86 -17.44 -3.99
N ASN A 98 -10.18 -17.30 -4.11
CA ASN A 98 -10.98 -17.93 -5.16
C ASN A 98 -11.07 -17.09 -6.45
N LEU A 99 -10.52 -15.87 -6.48
CA LEU A 99 -10.48 -15.05 -7.69
C LEU A 99 -9.47 -15.64 -8.68
N GLU A 100 -9.88 -15.80 -9.94
CA GLU A 100 -8.97 -16.25 -11.01
C GLU A 100 -7.74 -15.34 -11.12
N SER A 101 -7.92 -14.03 -10.92
CA SER A 101 -6.84 -13.04 -10.91
C SER A 101 -5.82 -13.24 -9.78
N PHE A 102 -6.22 -13.82 -8.64
CA PHE A 102 -5.29 -14.13 -7.55
C PHE A 102 -4.28 -15.19 -7.97
N SER A 103 -4.70 -16.19 -8.74
CA SER A 103 -3.79 -17.22 -9.26
C SER A 103 -2.64 -16.66 -10.12
N LYS A 104 -2.81 -15.46 -10.70
CA LYS A 104 -1.78 -14.80 -11.52
C LYS A 104 -0.59 -14.33 -10.68
N ILE A 105 -0.81 -13.94 -9.43
CA ILE A 105 0.26 -13.47 -8.53
C ILE A 105 0.89 -14.61 -7.74
N ASP A 106 0.28 -15.80 -7.73
CA ASP A 106 0.88 -17.02 -7.15
C ASP A 106 1.94 -17.66 -8.08
N ILE A 107 2.18 -17.04 -9.24
CA ILE A 107 3.24 -17.39 -10.17
C ILE A 107 4.38 -16.41 -9.95
N LYS A 108 5.60 -16.94 -9.77
CA LYS A 108 6.80 -16.12 -9.61
C LYS A 108 6.95 -15.15 -10.77
N ASN A 109 7.17 -13.88 -10.44
CA ASN A 109 7.23 -12.79 -11.40
C ASN A 109 8.16 -11.68 -10.91
N ASP A 110 9.17 -11.37 -11.70
CA ASP A 110 10.12 -10.27 -11.51
C ASP A 110 10.20 -9.35 -12.74
N ASP A 111 9.37 -9.63 -13.76
CA ASP A 111 9.35 -8.87 -15.01
C ASP A 111 8.39 -7.67 -14.91
N PHE A 112 8.93 -6.48 -15.20
CA PHE A 112 8.14 -5.26 -15.30
C PHE A 112 7.45 -5.16 -16.68
N ALA A 113 6.18 -4.79 -16.66
CA ALA A 113 5.49 -4.38 -17.87
C ALA A 113 6.01 -3.02 -18.39
N SER A 114 5.64 -2.67 -19.62
CA SER A 114 5.98 -1.33 -20.13
C SER A 114 5.28 -0.23 -19.33
N GLN A 115 5.96 0.92 -19.15
CA GLN A 115 5.43 2.08 -18.42
C GLN A 115 4.01 2.45 -18.88
N LYS A 116 3.77 2.46 -20.20
CA LYS A 116 2.45 2.74 -20.78
C LYS A 116 1.39 1.77 -20.30
N LYS A 117 1.71 0.46 -20.23
CA LYS A 117 0.76 -0.57 -19.80
C LYS A 117 0.43 -0.43 -18.31
N ILE A 118 1.43 -0.08 -17.49
CA ILE A 118 1.25 0.18 -16.06
C ILE A 118 0.37 1.42 -15.87
N ILE A 119 0.72 2.56 -16.46
CA ILE A 119 -0.04 3.81 -16.33
C ILE A 119 -1.50 3.61 -16.72
N LEU A 120 -1.80 2.96 -17.85
CA LEU A 120 -3.18 2.69 -18.25
C LEU A 120 -3.93 1.82 -17.22
N LYS A 121 -3.27 0.82 -16.63
CA LYS A 121 -3.89 -0.01 -15.57
C LYS A 121 -4.14 0.81 -14.30
N VAL A 122 -3.21 1.69 -13.94
CA VAL A 122 -3.38 2.61 -12.80
C VAL A 122 -4.55 3.57 -13.04
N GLU A 123 -4.67 4.14 -14.24
CA GLU A 123 -5.79 5.00 -14.64
C GLU A 123 -7.14 4.26 -14.62
N ASP A 124 -7.17 2.98 -15.03
CA ASP A 124 -8.37 2.12 -14.93
C ASP A 124 -8.80 1.92 -13.47
N ILE A 125 -7.85 1.67 -12.56
CA ILE A 125 -8.11 1.58 -11.12
C ILE A 125 -8.64 2.91 -10.58
N MET A 126 -7.99 4.03 -10.93
CA MET A 126 -8.43 5.37 -10.55
C MET A 126 -9.87 5.63 -11.01
N ARG A 127 -10.20 5.30 -12.26
CA ARG A 127 -11.56 5.44 -12.81
C ARG A 127 -12.58 4.67 -11.97
N LYS A 128 -12.29 3.41 -11.61
CA LYS A 128 -13.18 2.57 -10.78
C LYS A 128 -13.38 3.18 -9.40
N VAL A 129 -12.32 3.63 -8.73
CA VAL A 129 -12.44 4.18 -7.37
C VAL A 129 -12.98 5.62 -7.35
N LEU A 130 -12.89 6.38 -8.44
CA LEU A 130 -13.50 7.72 -8.56
C LEU A 130 -15.01 7.68 -8.85
N SER A 131 -15.51 6.59 -9.45
CA SER A 131 -16.93 6.43 -9.76
C SER A 131 -17.82 6.68 -8.53
N GLN A 132 -18.99 7.30 -8.69
CA GLN A 132 -19.97 7.41 -7.60
C GLN A 132 -20.95 6.23 -7.57
N GLU A 133 -20.79 5.29 -8.50
CA GLU A 133 -21.55 4.05 -8.56
C GLU A 133 -21.14 3.09 -7.44
N GLU A 134 -21.92 2.01 -7.32
CA GLU A 134 -21.66 0.95 -6.36
C GLU A 134 -20.31 0.29 -6.62
N LEU A 135 -19.64 -0.11 -5.54
CA LEU A 135 -18.29 -0.67 -5.61
C LEU A 135 -18.33 -2.10 -6.17
N GLU A 136 -17.77 -2.27 -7.36
CA GLU A 136 -17.45 -3.59 -7.92
C GLU A 136 -16.13 -4.11 -7.31
N LEU A 137 -16.20 -4.61 -6.07
CA LEU A 137 -15.03 -4.99 -5.27
C LEU A 137 -14.16 -6.05 -5.95
N GLU A 138 -14.76 -7.10 -6.49
CA GLU A 138 -14.04 -8.20 -7.15
C GLU A 138 -13.34 -7.71 -8.43
N ALA A 139 -13.95 -6.78 -9.16
CA ALA A 139 -13.36 -6.17 -10.35
C ALA A 139 -12.21 -5.21 -10.01
N LEU A 140 -12.24 -4.57 -8.84
CA LEU A 140 -11.13 -3.77 -8.30
C LEU A 140 -9.97 -4.68 -7.87
N LEU A 141 -10.26 -5.76 -7.14
CA LEU A 141 -9.26 -6.75 -6.72
C LEU A 141 -8.58 -7.39 -7.93
N ALA A 142 -9.34 -7.73 -8.97
CA ALA A 142 -8.77 -8.28 -10.19
C ALA A 142 -7.82 -7.32 -10.92
N ASP A 143 -8.18 -6.04 -11.02
CA ASP A 143 -7.29 -5.03 -11.58
C ASP A 143 -6.04 -4.80 -10.72
N PHE A 144 -6.20 -4.84 -9.40
CA PHE A 144 -5.08 -4.73 -8.48
C PHE A 144 -4.09 -5.88 -8.68
N PHE A 145 -4.54 -7.13 -8.80
CA PHE A 145 -3.62 -8.25 -9.06
C PHE A 145 -2.97 -8.19 -10.44
N ASP A 146 -3.65 -7.69 -11.48
CA ASP A 146 -3.00 -7.39 -12.75
C ASP A 146 -1.89 -6.33 -12.57
N LEU A 147 -2.12 -5.30 -11.75
CA LEU A 147 -1.12 -4.26 -11.45
C LEU A 147 0.09 -4.82 -10.68
N VAL A 148 -0.13 -5.74 -9.73
CA VAL A 148 0.95 -6.44 -9.02
C VAL A 148 1.86 -7.15 -10.02
N VAL A 149 1.29 -7.95 -10.94
CA VAL A 149 2.07 -8.63 -11.99
C VAL A 149 2.78 -7.62 -12.88
N PHE A 150 2.11 -6.55 -13.30
CA PHE A 150 2.73 -5.54 -14.18
C PHE A 150 3.89 -4.78 -13.51
N SER A 151 3.94 -4.78 -12.19
CA SER A 151 4.95 -4.08 -11.39
C SER A 151 6.11 -4.99 -10.97
N GLY A 152 6.29 -6.14 -11.62
CA GLY A 152 7.38 -7.07 -11.32
C GLY A 152 7.27 -7.66 -9.91
N LEU A 153 6.04 -7.85 -9.42
CA LEU A 153 5.76 -8.46 -8.13
C LEU A 153 4.97 -9.76 -8.32
N ASP A 154 5.06 -10.61 -7.31
CA ASP A 154 4.30 -11.83 -7.07
C ASP A 154 3.77 -11.82 -5.62
N LEU A 155 3.08 -12.88 -5.20
CA LEU A 155 2.47 -12.99 -3.88
C LEU A 155 3.52 -12.94 -2.77
N GLU A 156 4.69 -13.57 -2.95
CA GLU A 156 5.76 -13.60 -1.95
C GLU A 156 6.36 -12.20 -1.77
N THR A 157 6.74 -11.55 -2.86
CA THR A 157 7.34 -10.22 -2.84
C THR A 157 6.35 -9.15 -2.40
N LEU A 158 5.09 -9.23 -2.83
CA LEU A 158 4.00 -8.38 -2.34
C LEU A 158 3.82 -8.54 -0.82
N TYR A 159 3.76 -9.79 -0.32
CA TYR A 159 3.64 -10.06 1.11
C TYR A 159 4.82 -9.49 1.89
N ARG A 160 6.05 -9.72 1.43
CA ARG A 160 7.26 -9.20 2.09
C ARG A 160 7.25 -7.68 2.18
N LEU A 161 7.05 -6.99 1.06
CA LEU A 161 7.02 -5.52 1.04
C LEU A 161 5.84 -4.96 1.85
N TYR A 162 4.68 -5.62 1.80
CA TYR A 162 3.53 -5.28 2.62
C TYR A 162 3.85 -5.32 4.12
N VAL A 163 4.48 -6.39 4.61
CA VAL A 163 4.83 -6.51 6.03
C VAL A 163 5.80 -5.41 6.44
N GLY A 164 6.86 -5.16 5.65
CA GLY A 164 7.81 -4.08 5.91
C GLY A 164 7.13 -2.70 5.98
N LYS A 165 6.24 -2.41 5.03
CA LYS A 165 5.49 -1.14 4.98
C LYS A 165 4.44 -1.03 6.09
N ASN A 166 3.80 -2.12 6.48
CA ASN A 166 2.88 -2.17 7.61
C ASN A 166 3.59 -1.77 8.93
N ILE A 167 4.80 -2.30 9.15
CA ILE A 167 5.66 -1.95 10.29
C ILE A 167 6.05 -0.47 10.24
N LEU A 168 6.47 0.03 9.07
CA LEU A 168 6.78 1.46 8.92
C LEU A 168 5.57 2.36 9.17
N ASN A 169 4.37 1.94 8.76
CA ASN A 169 3.14 2.69 9.02
C ASN A 169 2.80 2.72 10.51
N GLN A 170 2.98 1.61 11.23
CA GLN A 170 2.85 1.60 12.69
C GLN A 170 3.92 2.51 13.34
N PHE A 171 5.17 2.39 12.90
CA PHE A 171 6.27 3.23 13.36
C PHE A 171 5.97 4.72 13.22
N ARG A 172 5.44 5.14 12.06
CA ARG A 172 4.99 6.52 11.81
C ARG A 172 3.97 6.96 12.86
N GLN A 173 2.93 6.16 13.12
CA GLN A 173 1.91 6.49 14.11
C GLN A 173 2.51 6.65 15.51
N ASP A 174 3.41 5.77 15.91
CA ASP A 174 4.05 5.81 17.23
C ASP A 174 4.99 7.02 17.42
N HIS A 175 5.44 7.62 16.32
CA HIS A 175 6.39 8.75 16.30
C HIS A 175 5.76 10.07 15.85
N GLY A 176 4.44 10.18 15.94
CA GLY A 176 3.73 11.46 15.85
C GLY A 176 3.25 11.85 14.45
N TYR A 177 2.95 10.87 13.59
CA TYR A 177 2.46 11.15 12.23
C TYR A 177 1.11 11.87 12.22
N LYS A 178 0.23 11.54 13.17
CA LYS A 178 -1.07 12.21 13.33
C LYS A 178 -0.94 13.63 13.83
N GLU A 179 0.00 13.86 14.73
CA GLU A 179 0.31 15.15 15.35
C GLU A 179 1.11 16.05 14.39
N GLY A 180 1.59 15.51 13.27
CA GLY A 180 2.41 16.22 12.29
C GLY A 180 3.84 16.48 12.77
N THR A 181 4.29 15.80 13.82
CA THR A 181 5.65 15.95 14.38
C THR A 181 6.64 14.94 13.80
N TYR A 182 6.14 13.91 13.11
CA TYR A 182 6.98 12.91 12.46
C TYR A 182 7.78 13.49 11.28
N VAL A 183 9.06 13.13 11.20
CA VAL A 183 9.93 13.49 10.08
C VAL A 183 9.96 12.35 9.06
N LYS A 184 9.40 12.55 7.86
CA LYS A 184 9.37 11.52 6.79
C LYS A 184 10.72 11.34 6.08
N VAL A 185 11.54 12.39 6.03
CA VAL A 185 12.84 12.40 5.34
C VAL A 185 13.97 12.36 6.36
N TRP A 186 14.69 11.24 6.45
CA TRP A 186 15.78 11.04 7.42
C TRP A 186 17.11 11.26 6.71
N ALA A 187 17.90 12.24 7.15
CA ALA A 187 19.19 12.58 6.54
C ALA A 187 19.15 12.78 5.00
N GLY A 188 18.02 13.25 4.46
CA GLY A 188 17.82 13.49 3.02
C GLY A 188 17.23 12.33 2.22
N GLU A 189 16.92 11.20 2.86
CA GLU A 189 16.32 10.00 2.25
C GLU A 189 14.93 9.74 2.85
N GLU A 190 13.94 9.37 2.03
CA GLU A 190 12.61 9.03 2.55
C GLU A 190 12.63 7.73 3.36
N ASP A 191 11.86 7.68 4.44
CA ASP A 191 11.72 6.52 5.32
C ASP A 191 11.32 5.22 4.60
N ASN A 192 10.54 5.31 3.52
CA ASN A 192 10.19 4.19 2.63
C ASN A 192 11.44 3.54 2.01
N VAL A 193 12.40 4.36 1.56
CA VAL A 193 13.64 3.88 0.94
C VAL A 193 14.53 3.21 1.98
N ILE A 194 14.61 3.79 3.17
CA ILE A 194 15.37 3.24 4.30
C ILE A 194 14.78 1.89 4.73
N MET A 195 13.46 1.81 4.90
CA MET A 195 12.76 0.56 5.23
C MET A 195 13.04 -0.51 4.18
N LYS A 196 12.89 -0.17 2.89
CA LYS A 196 13.12 -1.11 1.78
C LYS A 196 14.54 -1.66 1.82
N ARG A 197 15.55 -0.78 1.97
CA ARG A 197 16.97 -1.17 2.07
C ARG A 197 17.21 -2.15 3.23
N ILE A 198 16.73 -1.85 4.44
CA ILE A 198 16.90 -2.74 5.59
C ILE A 198 16.24 -4.10 5.35
N TRP A 199 15.05 -4.08 4.74
CA TRP A 199 14.24 -5.27 4.51
C TRP A 199 14.81 -6.19 3.42
N GLU A 200 15.46 -5.62 2.40
CA GLU A 200 16.12 -6.34 1.33
C GLU A 200 17.52 -6.83 1.74
N ASP A 201 18.27 -6.04 2.49
CA ASP A 201 19.62 -6.41 2.97
C ASP A 201 19.59 -7.52 4.03
N ASN A 202 18.44 -7.75 4.68
CA ASN A 202 18.29 -8.72 5.76
C ASN A 202 17.11 -9.67 5.46
N ALA A 203 17.36 -10.72 4.69
CA ALA A 203 16.32 -11.65 4.25
C ALA A 203 15.50 -12.27 5.40
N ASP A 204 16.12 -12.47 6.57
CA ASP A 204 15.55 -13.10 7.78
C ASP A 204 15.08 -12.09 8.84
N ILE A 205 15.02 -10.79 8.53
CA ILE A 205 14.64 -9.78 9.51
C ILE A 205 13.20 -10.00 9.99
N THR A 206 13.02 -10.04 11.32
CA THR A 206 11.69 -10.14 11.92
C THR A 206 11.02 -8.77 11.97
N PRO A 207 9.67 -8.71 12.04
CA PRO A 207 8.95 -7.45 12.22
C PRO A 207 9.47 -6.59 13.38
N ASP A 208 9.69 -7.21 14.54
CA ASP A 208 10.24 -6.52 15.72
C ASP A 208 11.66 -6.01 15.47
N SER A 209 12.48 -6.78 14.75
CA SER A 209 13.84 -6.38 14.41
C SER A 209 13.84 -5.18 13.45
N LEU A 210 12.98 -5.19 12.43
CA LEU A 210 12.81 -4.04 11.54
C LEU A 210 12.37 -2.80 12.31
N TYR A 211 11.35 -2.93 13.17
CA TYR A 211 10.87 -1.80 13.98
C TYR A 211 11.99 -1.21 14.85
N ASN A 212 12.78 -2.07 15.50
CA ASN A 212 13.91 -1.64 16.33
C ASN A 212 15.01 -0.94 15.50
N GLU A 213 15.32 -1.44 14.30
CA GLU A 213 16.29 -0.78 13.41
C GLU A 213 15.78 0.56 12.89
N LEU A 214 14.50 0.66 12.48
CA LEU A 214 13.86 1.92 12.12
C LEU A 214 13.94 2.94 13.27
N THR A 215 13.69 2.50 14.50
CA THR A 215 13.79 3.34 15.71
C THR A 215 15.20 3.89 15.91
N LYS A 216 16.23 3.04 15.80
CA LYS A 216 17.64 3.46 15.93
C LYS A 216 18.02 4.48 14.87
N LEU A 217 17.65 4.22 13.61
CA LEU A 217 17.98 5.11 12.49
C LEU A 217 17.23 6.43 12.60
N TYR A 218 15.94 6.41 12.90
CA TYR A 218 15.14 7.61 13.08
C TYR A 218 15.77 8.55 14.10
N PHE A 219 16.08 8.06 15.30
CA PHE A 219 16.66 8.91 16.34
C PHE A 219 18.10 9.33 16.08
N SER A 220 18.86 8.61 15.25
CA SER A 220 20.22 9.04 14.88
C SER A 220 20.24 10.05 13.73
N MET A 221 19.25 9.99 12.83
CA MET A 221 19.19 10.80 11.60
C MET A 221 18.27 12.02 11.70
N THR A 222 17.40 12.08 12.71
CA THR A 222 16.41 13.18 12.86
C THR A 222 16.62 14.02 14.12
N LYS A 223 17.54 13.62 15.02
CA LYS A 223 17.96 14.49 16.13
C LYS A 223 18.96 15.54 15.63
N SER A 224 18.58 16.81 15.78
CA SER A 224 19.48 17.97 15.68
C SER A 224 20.40 18.07 16.88
#